data_AF-A0A7K1WBG7-F1
#
_entry.id   AF-A0A7K1WBG7-F1
#
_cell.length_a   1.000
_cell.length_b   1.000
_cell.length_c   1.000
_cell.angle_alpha   90.00
_cell.angle_beta   90.00
_cell.angle_gamma   90.00
#
_symmetry.space_group_name_H-M   'P 1'
#
loop_
_entity.id
_entity.type
_entity.pdbx_description
1 polymer ?
#
loop_
_entity_poly.entity_id
_entity_poly.type
_entity_poly.pdbx_seq_one_letter_code
_entity_poly.pdbx_strand_id
1 'polypeptide(L)' 'MEASVEQLVAALRAAMSENERLRSRNDQLTEDAGEPLAIVGMACRYPGGVRSAEG' A
#
# COMPACT_ATOMS: atom_id res chain seq x y z
N MET A 1 -1.61 -43.23 2.44
CA MET A 1 -1.71 -42.22 1.38
C MET A 1 -0.43 -41.41 1.40
N GLU A 2 0.54 -41.76 0.56
CA GLU A 2 1.64 -40.84 0.29
C GLU A 2 1.22 -39.94 -0.86
N ALA A 3 1.34 -38.64 -0.68
CA ALA A 3 1.26 -37.72 -1.81
C ALA A 3 2.43 -38.04 -2.75
N SER A 4 2.14 -38.19 -4.03
CA SER A 4 3.19 -38.36 -5.03
C SER A 4 4.08 -37.10 -5.06
N VAL A 5 5.34 -37.30 -5.41
CA VAL A 5 6.30 -36.20 -5.58
C VAL A 5 5.75 -35.15 -6.55
N GLU A 6 5.05 -35.57 -7.60
CA GLU A 6 4.40 -34.67 -8.57
C GLU A 6 3.33 -33.79 -7.92
N GLN A 7 2.49 -34.36 -7.04
CA GLN A 7 1.47 -33.60 -6.31
C GLN A 7 2.11 -32.57 -5.36
N LEU A 8 3.20 -32.95 -4.67
CA LEU A 8 3.93 -32.04 -3.79
C LEU A 8 4.56 -30.89 -4.57
N VAL A 9 5.18 -31.19 -5.71
CA VAL A 9 5.79 -30.17 -6.58
C VAL A 9 4.74 -29.23 -7.17
N ALA A 10 3.58 -29.76 -7.59
CA ALA A 10 2.49 -28.95 -8.11
C ALA A 10 1.92 -28.01 -7.03
N ALA A 11 1.68 -28.53 -5.83
CA ALA A 11 1.19 -27.75 -4.69
C ALA A 11 2.19 -26.66 -4.29
N LEU A 12 3.49 -26.98 -4.22
CA LEU A 12 4.52 -26.02 -3.87
C LEU A 12 4.61 -24.90 -4.91
N ARG A 13 4.58 -25.21 -6.21
CA ARG A 13 4.59 -24.19 -7.27
C ARG A 13 3.38 -23.26 -7.18
N ALA A 14 2.20 -23.82 -6.96
CA ALA A 14 0.98 -23.03 -6.78
C ALA A 14 1.10 -22.12 -5.54
N ALA A 15 1.58 -22.66 -4.41
CA ALA A 15 1.76 -21.91 -3.17
C ALA A 15 2.80 -20.78 -3.28
N MET A 16 3.88 -21.00 -4.02
CA MET A 16 4.91 -19.97 -4.27
C MET A 16 4.37 -18.84 -5.16
N SER A 17 3.65 -19.17 -6.24
CA SER A 17 3.01 -18.17 -7.10
C SER A 17 1.99 -17.33 -6.33
N GLU A 18 1.21 -17.96 -5.47
CA GLU A 18 0.25 -17.25 -4.63
C GLU A 18 0.95 -16.38 -3.57
N ASN A 19 2.06 -16.84 -2.98
CA ASN A 19 2.87 -16.02 -2.08
C ASN A 19 3.40 -14.76 -2.75
N GLU A 20 3.92 -14.87 -3.97
CA GLU A 20 4.42 -13.73 -4.73
C GLU A 20 3.31 -12.71 -4.99
N ARG A 21 2.12 -13.20 -5.40
CA ARG A 21 0.94 -12.35 -5.61
C ARG A 21 0.53 -11.61 -4.32
N LEU A 22 0.55 -12.31 -3.19
CA LEU A 22 0.20 -11.72 -1.90
C LEU A 22 1.24 -10.69 -1.44
N ARG A 23 2.53 -10.94 -1.67
CA ARG A 23 3.60 -9.99 -1.36
C ARG A 23 3.44 -8.70 -2.16
N SER A 24 3.29 -8.80 -3.47
CA SER A 24 3.04 -7.64 -4.33
C SER A 24 1.83 -6.81 -3.89
N ARG A 25 0.75 -7.48 -3.47
CA ARG A 25 -0.42 -6.78 -2.92
C ARG A 25 -0.12 -6.07 -1.59
N ASN A 26 0.65 -6.70 -0.72
CA ASN A 26 1.03 -6.11 0.57
C ASN A 26 1.93 -4.89 0.37
N ASP A 27 2.86 -4.98 -0.58
CA ASP A 27 3.73 -3.87 -0.96
C ASP A 27 2.89 -2.69 -1.47
N GLN A 28 1.94 -2.93 -2.39
CA GLN A 28 1.02 -1.90 -2.85
C GLN A 28 0.22 -1.25 -1.71
N LEU A 29 -0.35 -2.06 -0.82
CA LEU A 29 -1.11 -1.53 0.33
C LEU A 29 -0.23 -0.70 1.27
N THR A 30 1.03 -1.09 1.43
CA THR A 30 1.99 -0.36 2.27
C THR A 30 2.40 0.96 1.62
N GLU A 31 2.61 0.96 0.30
CA GLU A 31 2.87 2.17 -0.49
C GLU A 31 1.68 3.14 -0.41
N ASP A 32 0.47 2.65 -0.66
CA ASP A 32 -0.76 3.44 -0.59
C ASP A 32 -0.97 4.04 0.82
N ALA A 33 -0.70 3.26 1.87
CA ALA A 33 -0.83 3.74 3.25
C ALA A 33 0.23 4.79 3.62
N GLY A 34 1.40 4.75 2.96
CA GLY A 34 2.50 5.69 3.15
C GLY A 34 2.52 6.84 2.15
N GLU A 35 1.52 6.96 1.27
CA GLU A 35 1.52 7.94 0.19
C GLU A 35 1.54 9.38 0.73
N PRO A 36 2.52 10.21 0.33
CA PRO A 36 2.60 11.60 0.78
C PRO A 36 1.41 12.44 0.29
N LEU A 37 0.79 13.19 1.21
CA LEU A 37 -0.29 14.11 0.86
C LEU A 37 0.25 15.51 0.57
N ALA A 38 0.02 16.00 -0.64
CA ALA A 38 0.36 17.35 -1.03
C ALA A 38 -0.68 18.37 -0.54
N ILE A 39 -0.24 19.39 0.22
CA ILE A 39 -1.06 20.58 0.50
C ILE A 39 -0.93 21.51 -0.70
N VAL A 40 -1.91 21.48 -1.60
CA VAL A 40 -1.88 22.25 -2.87
C VAL A 40 -2.41 23.69 -2.73
N GLY A 41 -2.99 24.02 -1.58
CA GLY A 41 -3.49 25.36 -1.30
C GLY A 41 -3.91 25.50 0.15
N MET A 42 -3.83 26.73 0.67
CA MET A 42 -4.25 27.08 2.03
C MET A 42 -4.97 28.43 2.00
N ALA A 43 -5.97 28.59 2.86
CA ALA A 43 -6.66 29.85 3.07
C ALA A 43 -7.01 29.99 4.55
N CYS A 44 -7.01 31.20 5.08
CA CYS A 44 -7.30 31.44 6.49
C CYS A 44 -8.07 32.73 6.74
N ARG A 45 -8.75 32.80 7.89
CA ARG A 45 -9.29 34.03 8.46
C ARG A 45 -9.19 33.94 9.97
N TYR A 46 -8.25 34.68 10.53
CA TYR A 46 -7.99 34.66 11.96
C TYR A 46 -8.50 35.93 12.66
N PRO A 47 -8.75 35.89 13.98
CA PRO A 47 -8.95 37.10 14.77
C PRO A 47 -7.79 38.08 14.58
N GLY A 48 -8.05 39.40 14.69
CA GLY A 48 -7.03 40.42 14.47
C GLY A 48 -6.83 40.85 13.01
N GLY A 49 -7.62 40.32 12.07
CA GLY A 49 -7.68 40.84 10.69
C GLY A 49 -6.77 40.15 9.68
N VAL A 50 -6.05 39.09 10.07
CA VAL A 50 -5.19 38.31 9.16
C VAL A 50 -6.05 37.45 8.22
N ARG A 51 -5.75 37.52 6.92
CA ARG A 51 -6.55 36.94 5.83
C ARG A 51 -5.78 36.06 4.85
N SER A 52 -4.47 35.91 5.04
CA SER A 52 -3.60 35.10 4.17
C SER A 52 -2.57 34.36 5.01
N ALA A 53 -2.02 33.29 4.43
CA ALA A 53 -0.97 32.50 5.05
C ALA A 53 0.40 33.22 5.04
N GLU A 54 0.57 34.20 4.16
CA GLU A 54 1.80 35.01 4.05
C GLU A 54 1.92 36.18 5.04
N GLY A 55 0.86 36.48 5.80
CA GLY A 55 0.83 37.57 6.80
C GLY A 55 0.43 38.92 6.23
#